data_AF-A0A2J0KLF1-F1
#
_entry.id   AF-A0A2J0KLF1-F1
#
_cell.length_a   1.000
_cell.length_b   1.000
_cell.length_c   1.000
_cell.angle_alpha   90.00
_cell.angle_beta   90.00
_cell.angle_gamma   90.00
#
_symmetry.space_group_name_H-M   'P 1'
#
loop_
_entity.id
_entity.type
_entity.pdbx_description
1 polymer ?
#
loop_
_entity_poly.entity_id
_entity_poly.type
_entity_poly.pdbx_seq_one_letter_code
_entity_poly.pdbx_strand_id
1 'polypeptide(L)'
;MKKTLFAIGIIAIFGLGIYAILNIAPKSKINSEKLTVVTTIFPLYDFAKNIGQDKVEVSLLLPYGVKTHSFEPKPSDIVKINESDLFVYTGKFMEPWAEDIIKGVTNKNVAFVDSSFGIEMMNEAEEAHEVENEGEQEEHGHEHDGVDPHIWLDFKNNKIMVDSLTKAFAEKDPANADFYQKNAEDYKNKLAHLDDKYKSALINCKSPEIVYGGHYAFGYLANRYN
;
A
#
# COMPACT_ATOMS: atom_id res chain seq x y z
N MET A 1 30.55 68.92 -10.78
CA MET A 1 30.96 67.52 -11.02
C MET A 1 31.15 66.69 -9.74
N LYS A 2 31.68 67.23 -8.62
CA LYS A 2 31.89 66.43 -7.39
C LYS A 2 30.63 66.06 -6.58
N LYS A 3 29.54 66.84 -6.68
CA LYS A 3 28.29 66.57 -5.94
C LYS A 3 27.41 65.48 -6.56
N THR A 4 27.50 65.28 -7.88
CA THR A 4 26.74 64.24 -8.59
C THR A 4 27.35 62.84 -8.43
N LEU A 5 28.66 62.71 -8.24
CA LEU A 5 29.31 61.43 -7.94
C LEU A 5 28.95 60.87 -6.55
N PHE A 6 28.67 61.74 -5.57
CA PHE A 6 28.31 61.30 -4.21
C PHE A 6 26.88 60.74 -4.14
N ALA A 7 25.95 61.28 -4.96
CA ALA A 7 24.57 60.80 -5.02
C ALA A 7 24.45 59.41 -5.68
N ILE A 8 25.30 59.12 -6.67
CA ILE A 8 25.30 57.81 -7.36
C ILE A 8 25.87 56.71 -6.46
N GLY A 9 26.87 57.02 -5.62
CA GLY A 9 27.43 56.07 -4.64
C GLY A 9 26.43 55.63 -3.56
N ILE A 10 25.55 56.53 -3.10
CA ILE A 10 24.55 56.21 -2.07
C ILE A 10 23.42 55.34 -2.64
N ILE A 11 22.99 55.56 -3.89
CA ILE A 11 21.96 54.74 -4.55
C ILE A 11 22.46 53.32 -4.82
N ALA A 12 23.74 53.15 -5.18
CA ALA A 12 24.34 51.83 -5.38
C ALA A 12 24.42 50.99 -4.08
N ILE A 13 24.69 51.64 -2.93
CA ILE A 13 24.76 50.97 -1.63
C ILE A 13 23.37 50.55 -1.14
N PHE A 14 22.33 51.37 -1.36
CA PHE A 14 20.95 50.99 -1.04
C PHE A 14 20.39 49.91 -1.98
N GLY A 15 20.76 49.91 -3.27
CA GLY A 15 20.37 48.86 -4.21
C GLY A 15 20.98 47.49 -3.89
N LEU A 16 22.23 47.45 -3.43
CA LEU A 16 22.90 46.22 -2.97
C LEU A 16 22.37 45.72 -1.62
N GLY A 17 22.02 46.64 -0.70
CA GLY A 17 21.37 46.29 0.57
C GLY A 17 20.00 45.64 0.39
N ILE A 18 19.19 46.13 -0.56
CA ILE A 18 17.87 45.56 -0.86
C ILE A 18 17.99 44.18 -1.56
N TYR A 19 18.99 43.98 -2.43
CA TYR A 19 19.25 42.67 -3.05
C TYR A 19 19.75 41.63 -2.05
N ALA A 20 20.52 42.05 -1.03
CA ALA A 20 20.95 41.18 0.05
C ALA A 20 19.80 40.80 0.99
N ILE A 21 18.87 41.71 1.29
CA ILE A 21 17.71 41.44 2.16
C ILE A 21 16.68 40.52 1.50
N LEU A 22 16.51 40.59 0.17
CA LEU A 22 15.62 39.67 -0.57
C LEU A 22 16.14 38.22 -0.64
N ASN A 23 17.42 37.96 -0.34
CA ASN A 23 18.00 36.62 -0.24
C ASN A 23 18.11 36.08 1.19
N ILE A 24 17.71 36.86 2.20
CA ILE A 24 17.68 36.47 3.62
C ILE A 24 16.23 36.22 4.07
N ALA A 25 15.31 35.95 3.14
CA ALA A 25 14.11 35.24 3.51
C ALA A 25 14.54 33.85 4.03
N PRO A 26 14.23 33.48 5.29
CA PRO A 26 14.45 32.11 5.71
C PRO A 26 13.61 31.25 4.77
N LYS A 27 14.28 30.48 3.89
CA LYS A 27 13.64 29.32 3.26
C LYS A 27 13.14 28.50 4.43
N SER A 28 11.83 28.52 4.70
CA SER A 28 11.27 27.57 5.63
C SER A 28 11.69 26.22 5.07
N LYS A 29 12.50 25.49 5.85
CA LYS A 29 12.57 24.05 5.65
C LYS A 29 11.15 23.60 5.93
N ILE A 30 10.35 23.45 4.88
CA ILE A 30 9.19 22.58 4.92
C ILE A 30 9.81 21.21 5.12
N ASN A 31 10.05 20.85 6.38
CA ASN A 31 10.27 19.48 6.77
C ASN A 31 8.88 18.86 6.64
N SER A 32 8.52 18.51 5.40
CA SER A 32 7.35 17.68 5.14
C SER A 32 7.72 16.34 5.79
N GLU A 33 7.24 16.14 7.02
CA GLU A 33 7.30 14.84 7.66
C GLU A 33 6.59 13.86 6.71
N LYS A 34 7.26 12.74 6.44
CA LYS A 34 6.71 11.71 5.55
C LYS A 34 5.55 11.04 6.26
N LEU A 35 4.49 10.71 5.52
CA LEU A 35 3.42 9.89 6.06
C LEU A 35 3.99 8.51 6.46
N THR A 36 3.74 8.11 7.69
CA THR A 36 4.13 6.80 8.21
C THR A 36 3.02 5.80 7.93
N VAL A 37 3.35 4.69 7.25
CA VAL A 37 2.39 3.71 6.76
C VAL A 37 2.79 2.32 7.24
N VAL A 38 1.89 1.66 7.95
CA VAL A 38 2.05 0.26 8.37
C VAL A 38 1.19 -0.61 7.48
N THR A 39 1.79 -1.62 6.86
CA THR A 39 1.14 -2.57 5.96
C THR A 39 1.25 -3.99 6.51
N THR A 40 0.23 -4.82 6.32
CA THR A 40 0.23 -6.20 6.81
C THR A 40 1.09 -7.12 5.95
N ILE A 41 0.84 -7.14 4.63
CA ILE A 41 1.45 -8.05 3.66
C ILE A 41 2.24 -7.33 2.56
N PHE A 42 3.12 -8.08 1.89
CA PHE A 42 4.03 -7.51 0.88
C PHE A 42 3.32 -6.81 -0.31
N PRO A 43 2.21 -7.32 -0.89
CA PRO A 43 1.48 -6.59 -1.93
C PRO A 43 1.09 -5.17 -1.51
N LEU A 44 0.57 -5.00 -0.29
CA LEU A 44 0.20 -3.69 0.26
C LEU A 44 1.43 -2.80 0.47
N TYR A 45 2.52 -3.38 0.96
CA TYR A 45 3.81 -2.69 1.09
C TYR A 45 4.31 -2.16 -0.26
N ASP A 46 4.27 -2.98 -1.31
CA ASP A 46 4.71 -2.59 -2.66
C ASP A 46 3.82 -1.49 -3.24
N PHE A 47 2.49 -1.61 -3.09
CA PHE A 47 1.55 -0.57 -3.53
C PHE A 47 1.85 0.76 -2.83
N ALA A 48 1.96 0.75 -1.50
CA ALA A 48 2.28 1.92 -0.70
C ALA A 48 3.59 2.58 -1.11
N LYS A 49 4.65 1.77 -1.34
CA LYS A 49 5.95 2.27 -1.78
C LYS A 49 5.89 2.90 -3.18
N ASN A 50 5.18 2.30 -4.12
CA ASN A 50 5.09 2.81 -5.49
C ASN A 50 4.25 4.10 -5.59
N ILE A 51 3.16 4.19 -4.83
CA ILE A 51 2.28 5.37 -4.78
C ILE A 51 2.97 6.51 -4.01
N GLY A 52 3.50 6.22 -2.83
CA GLY A 52 3.97 7.23 -1.89
C GLY A 52 5.44 7.64 -2.04
N GLN A 53 6.30 6.76 -2.59
CA GLN A 53 7.72 7.02 -2.85
C GLN A 53 8.46 7.74 -1.70
N ASP A 54 9.05 8.90 -1.96
CA ASP A 54 9.83 9.68 -1.00
C ASP A 54 8.96 10.45 0.01
N LYS A 55 7.64 10.52 -0.20
CA LYS A 55 6.66 11.16 0.68
C LYS A 55 6.14 10.26 1.79
N VAL A 56 6.47 8.97 1.76
CA VAL A 56 5.99 8.00 2.73
C VAL A 56 7.12 7.16 3.32
N GLU A 57 6.94 6.75 4.57
CA GLU A 57 7.73 5.73 5.23
C GLU A 57 6.86 4.50 5.47
N VAL A 58 7.03 3.48 4.61
CA VAL A 58 6.25 2.23 4.67
C VAL A 58 7.00 1.17 5.47
N SER A 59 6.28 0.55 6.40
CA SER A 59 6.69 -0.60 7.19
C SER A 59 5.83 -1.82 6.86
N LEU A 60 6.45 -3.00 6.78
CA LEU A 60 5.76 -4.28 6.67
C LEU A 60 5.71 -4.96 8.04
N LEU A 61 4.52 -5.37 8.50
CA LEU A 61 4.35 -6.10 9.74
C LEU A 61 4.77 -7.56 9.62
N LEU A 62 4.33 -8.23 8.55
CA LEU A 62 4.66 -9.63 8.34
C LEU A 62 6.19 -9.80 8.17
N PRO A 63 6.88 -10.49 9.10
CA PRO A 63 8.31 -10.71 8.97
C PRO A 63 8.63 -11.65 7.81
N TYR A 64 9.84 -11.53 7.25
CA TYR A 64 10.31 -12.44 6.22
C TYR A 64 10.27 -13.90 6.71
N GLY A 65 9.72 -14.79 5.89
CA GLY A 65 9.64 -16.23 6.16
C GLY A 65 8.50 -16.67 7.07
N VAL A 66 7.63 -15.75 7.51
CA VAL A 66 6.43 -16.09 8.29
C VAL A 66 5.25 -16.34 7.35
N LYS A 67 4.50 -17.43 7.57
CA LYS A 67 3.25 -17.72 6.86
C LYS A 67 2.19 -16.69 7.28
N THR A 68 1.56 -16.03 6.31
CA THR A 68 0.63 -14.95 6.61
C THR A 68 -0.61 -15.43 7.37
N HIS A 69 -1.14 -16.61 7.03
CA HIS A 69 -2.35 -17.17 7.66
C HIS A 69 -2.17 -17.56 9.13
N SER A 70 -0.93 -17.70 9.60
CA SER A 70 -0.63 -18.01 11.00
C SER A 70 -0.01 -16.83 11.75
N PHE A 71 -0.02 -15.63 11.15
CA PHE A 71 0.60 -14.46 11.76
C PHE A 71 -0.34 -13.82 12.77
N GLU A 72 0.16 -13.62 13.99
CA GLU A 72 -0.46 -12.81 15.02
C GLU A 72 0.43 -11.60 15.37
N PRO A 73 -0.14 -10.38 15.48
CA PRO A 73 0.62 -9.20 15.88
C PRO A 73 1.15 -9.29 17.31
N LYS A 74 2.37 -8.79 17.50
CA LYS A 74 2.96 -8.61 18.84
C LYS A 74 2.52 -7.27 19.43
N PRO A 75 2.59 -7.08 20.77
CA PRO A 75 2.31 -5.79 21.39
C PRO A 75 3.10 -4.62 20.79
N SER A 76 4.34 -4.85 20.35
CA SER A 76 5.15 -3.85 19.64
C SER A 76 4.56 -3.40 18.31
N ASP A 77 3.88 -4.30 17.60
CA ASP A 77 3.22 -3.99 16.33
C ASP A 77 2.01 -3.10 16.56
N ILE A 78 1.27 -3.33 17.66
CA ILE A 78 0.13 -2.49 18.07
C ILE A 78 0.60 -1.06 18.40
N VAL A 79 1.72 -0.92 19.12
CA VAL A 79 2.33 0.39 19.39
C VAL A 79 2.69 1.09 18.08
N LYS A 80 3.34 0.37 17.16
CA LYS A 80 3.74 0.89 15.86
C LYS A 80 2.54 1.35 15.02
N ILE A 81 1.45 0.58 15.02
CA ILE A 81 0.19 0.97 14.37
C ILE A 81 -0.37 2.25 15.01
N ASN A 82 -0.39 2.31 16.34
CA ASN A 82 -0.91 3.45 17.09
C ASN A 82 -0.08 4.74 16.87
N GLU A 83 1.20 4.63 16.54
CA GLU A 83 2.10 5.75 16.22
C GLU A 83 2.09 6.15 14.73
N SER A 84 1.46 5.34 13.86
CA SER A 84 1.44 5.58 12.42
C SER A 84 0.33 6.53 11.95
N ASP A 85 0.46 7.06 10.74
CA ASP A 85 -0.60 7.85 10.09
C ASP A 85 -1.65 6.95 9.41
N LEU A 86 -1.19 5.81 8.85
CA LEU A 86 -2.03 4.83 8.17
C LEU A 86 -1.68 3.40 8.57
N PHE A 87 -2.71 2.60 8.83
CA PHE A 87 -2.64 1.14 8.91
C PHE A 87 -3.47 0.51 7.78
N VAL A 88 -2.80 -0.24 6.91
CA VAL A 88 -3.33 -0.82 5.68
C VAL A 88 -3.29 -2.33 5.78
N TYR A 89 -4.45 -2.96 5.66
CA TYR A 89 -4.63 -4.41 5.73
C TYR A 89 -5.46 -4.89 4.53
N THR A 90 -5.48 -6.20 4.31
CA THR A 90 -6.12 -6.81 3.15
C THR A 90 -7.61 -6.92 3.36
N GLY A 91 -8.04 -7.39 4.54
CA GLY A 91 -9.44 -7.49 4.92
C GLY A 91 -9.65 -8.53 6.03
N LYS A 92 -10.88 -8.61 6.57
CA LYS A 92 -11.18 -9.48 7.73
C LYS A 92 -10.89 -10.97 7.52
N PHE A 93 -10.94 -11.46 6.28
CA PHE A 93 -10.66 -12.85 5.98
C PHE A 93 -9.15 -13.10 6.06
N MET A 94 -8.32 -12.25 5.45
CA MET A 94 -6.87 -12.41 5.51
C MET A 94 -6.27 -12.09 6.89
N GLU A 95 -6.73 -11.03 7.55
CA GLU A 95 -6.24 -10.58 8.85
C GLU A 95 -7.40 -10.47 9.86
N PRO A 96 -7.95 -11.58 10.37
CA PRO A 96 -9.11 -11.56 11.28
C PRO A 96 -8.82 -10.79 12.58
N TRP A 97 -7.56 -10.75 13.01
CA TRP A 97 -7.11 -10.00 14.17
C TRP A 97 -7.15 -8.47 13.98
N ALA A 98 -7.26 -7.96 12.74
CA ALA A 98 -7.16 -6.52 12.46
C ALA A 98 -8.25 -5.71 13.17
N GLU A 99 -9.47 -6.24 13.27
CA GLU A 99 -10.57 -5.55 13.94
C GLU A 99 -10.30 -5.30 15.43
N ASP A 100 -9.71 -6.26 16.12
CA ASP A 100 -9.41 -6.13 17.55
C ASP A 100 -8.26 -5.16 17.79
N ILE A 101 -7.27 -5.14 16.90
CA ILE A 101 -6.23 -4.11 16.91
C ILE A 101 -6.84 -2.72 16.70
N ILE A 102 -7.73 -2.55 15.70
CA ILE A 102 -8.40 -1.28 15.41
C ILE A 102 -9.19 -0.77 16.63
N LYS A 103 -9.90 -1.66 17.34
CA LYS A 103 -10.62 -1.31 18.59
C LYS A 103 -9.65 -0.87 19.70
N GLY A 104 -8.45 -1.47 19.76
CA GLY A 104 -7.43 -1.17 20.77
C GLY A 104 -6.59 0.08 20.50
N VAL A 105 -6.56 0.58 19.26
CA VAL A 105 -5.82 1.81 18.91
C VAL A 105 -6.46 3.03 19.57
N THR A 106 -5.66 3.77 20.32
CA THR A 106 -6.09 4.95 21.08
C THR A 106 -5.90 6.24 20.29
N ASN A 107 -4.90 6.29 19.41
CA ASN A 107 -4.65 7.41 18.53
C ASN A 107 -5.77 7.53 17.48
N LYS A 108 -6.57 8.59 17.57
CA LYS A 108 -7.69 8.84 16.65
C LYS A 108 -7.27 9.40 15.29
N ASN A 109 -5.99 9.72 15.13
CA ASN A 109 -5.44 10.21 13.88
C ASN A 109 -4.95 9.08 12.96
N VAL A 110 -4.93 7.81 13.40
CA VAL A 110 -4.62 6.69 12.50
C VAL A 110 -5.77 6.49 11.53
N ALA A 111 -5.51 6.47 10.22
CA ALA A 111 -6.47 6.01 9.24
C ALA A 111 -6.31 4.50 9.02
N PHE A 112 -7.43 3.78 9.07
CA PHE A 112 -7.49 2.35 8.78
C PHE A 112 -7.97 2.13 7.34
N VAL A 113 -7.21 1.38 6.56
CA VAL A 113 -7.50 1.12 5.15
C VAL A 113 -7.71 -0.39 4.97
N ASP A 114 -8.97 -0.78 4.83
CA ASP A 114 -9.36 -2.11 4.36
C ASP A 114 -9.23 -2.14 2.83
N SER A 115 -8.26 -2.89 2.33
CA SER A 115 -7.99 -2.96 0.89
C SER A 115 -8.97 -3.86 0.14
N SER A 116 -9.79 -4.66 0.84
CA SER A 116 -10.88 -5.46 0.25
C SER A 116 -12.11 -4.63 -0.06
N PHE A 117 -12.23 -3.41 0.48
CA PHE A 117 -13.40 -2.57 0.27
C PHE A 117 -13.65 -2.29 -1.22
N GLY A 118 -14.81 -2.71 -1.72
CA GLY A 118 -15.20 -2.57 -3.12
C GLY A 118 -14.80 -3.75 -4.02
N ILE A 119 -14.17 -4.79 -3.47
CA ILE A 119 -13.88 -6.04 -4.17
C ILE A 119 -15.03 -7.03 -3.94
N GLU A 120 -15.49 -7.64 -5.02
CA GLU A 120 -16.39 -8.79 -4.97
C GLU A 120 -15.57 -10.03 -4.63
N MET A 121 -15.81 -10.59 -3.44
CA MET A 121 -15.05 -11.72 -2.92
C MET A 121 -15.49 -13.02 -3.59
N MET A 122 -14.52 -13.90 -3.85
CA MET A 122 -14.74 -15.25 -4.38
C MET A 122 -14.78 -16.23 -3.21
N ASN A 123 -15.53 -17.32 -3.34
CA ASN A 123 -15.41 -18.43 -2.41
C ASN A 123 -14.08 -19.15 -2.63
N GLU A 124 -13.56 -19.78 -1.58
CA GLU A 124 -12.46 -20.73 -1.74
C GLU A 124 -12.87 -21.80 -2.74
N ALA A 125 -11.93 -22.22 -3.59
CA ALA A 125 -12.18 -23.35 -4.46
C ALA A 125 -12.48 -24.56 -3.57
N GLU A 126 -13.64 -25.20 -3.75
CA GLU A 126 -13.91 -26.49 -3.13
C GLU A 126 -12.79 -27.44 -3.58
N GLU A 127 -11.85 -27.73 -2.68
CA GLU A 127 -10.91 -28.81 -2.93
C GLU A 127 -11.77 -30.06 -3.13
N ALA A 128 -11.71 -30.64 -4.32
CA ALA A 128 -12.33 -31.93 -4.60
C ALA A 128 -11.58 -33.01 -3.83
N HIS A 129 -11.72 -33.02 -2.50
CA HIS A 129 -11.27 -34.08 -1.61
C HIS A 129 -12.28 -35.24 -1.69
N GLU A 130 -12.30 -35.94 -2.81
CA GLU A 130 -12.64 -37.37 -2.78
C GLU A 130 -11.39 -38.14 -2.36
N VAL A 131 -11.04 -38.04 -1.08
CA VAL A 131 -10.15 -39.00 -0.44
C VAL A 131 -10.77 -39.36 0.91
N GLU A 132 -11.56 -40.45 0.91
CA GLU A 132 -11.82 -41.21 2.12
C GLU A 132 -10.47 -41.74 2.63
N ASN A 133 -9.82 -40.99 3.53
CA ASN A 133 -8.78 -41.54 4.39
C ASN A 133 -9.06 -41.09 5.82
N GLU A 134 -9.51 -42.06 6.62
CA GLU A 134 -9.59 -41.94 8.06
C GLU A 134 -8.18 -41.76 8.64
N GLY A 135 -7.91 -40.55 9.11
CA GLY A 135 -6.87 -40.27 10.09
C GLY A 135 -5.59 -39.68 9.50
N GLU A 136 -5.44 -38.37 9.62
CA GLU A 136 -4.24 -37.71 10.11
C GLU A 136 -4.60 -36.24 10.43
N GLN A 137 -4.01 -35.69 11.48
CA GLN A 137 -4.37 -34.40 12.07
C GLN A 137 -4.01 -33.25 11.12
N GLU A 138 -5.01 -32.58 10.56
CA GLU A 138 -4.80 -31.37 9.77
C GLU A 138 -4.60 -30.15 10.67
N GLU A 139 -3.53 -29.41 10.38
CA GLU A 139 -3.20 -28.14 11.02
C GLU A 139 -4.40 -27.19 10.95
N HIS A 140 -4.81 -26.64 12.10
CA HIS A 140 -5.85 -25.63 12.20
C HIS A 140 -5.48 -24.36 11.43
N GLY A 141 -5.78 -24.32 10.13
CA GLY A 141 -5.89 -23.10 9.35
C GLY A 141 -7.12 -22.34 9.84
N HIS A 142 -6.97 -21.05 10.11
CA HIS A 142 -8.13 -20.19 10.38
C HIS A 142 -9.06 -20.27 9.16
N GLU A 143 -10.24 -20.87 9.33
CA GLU A 143 -11.26 -20.98 8.29
C GLU A 143 -11.66 -19.57 7.84
N HIS A 144 -11.47 -19.25 6.55
CA HIS A 144 -11.84 -17.95 5.97
C HIS A 144 -13.36 -17.81 5.74
N ASP A 145 -14.19 -18.47 6.55
CA ASP A 145 -15.63 -18.69 6.29
C ASP A 145 -15.93 -19.19 4.85
N GLY A 146 -14.97 -19.90 4.23
CA GLY A 146 -15.05 -20.35 2.83
C GLY A 146 -14.87 -19.25 1.78
N VAL A 147 -14.28 -18.10 2.14
CA VAL A 147 -13.99 -16.97 1.24
C VAL A 147 -12.50 -16.91 0.92
N ASP A 148 -12.12 -16.83 -0.37
CA ASP A 148 -10.72 -16.73 -0.77
C ASP A 148 -10.16 -15.34 -0.41
N PRO A 149 -9.16 -15.22 0.49
CA PRO A 149 -8.61 -13.94 0.90
C PRO A 149 -7.52 -13.41 -0.05
N HIS A 150 -7.09 -14.17 -1.06
CA HIS A 150 -5.92 -13.86 -1.91
C HIS A 150 -6.25 -12.86 -3.03
N ILE A 151 -7.01 -11.81 -2.70
CA ILE A 151 -7.56 -10.82 -3.63
C ILE A 151 -6.50 -10.12 -4.48
N TRP A 152 -5.24 -10.07 -4.02
CA TRP A 152 -4.15 -9.43 -4.75
C TRP A 152 -3.67 -10.25 -5.97
N LEU A 153 -4.16 -11.48 -6.16
CA LEU A 153 -3.83 -12.31 -7.31
C LEU A 153 -4.75 -12.08 -8.53
N ASP A 154 -5.58 -11.03 -8.49
CA ASP A 154 -6.27 -10.47 -9.65
C ASP A 154 -5.84 -9.02 -9.91
N PHE A 155 -5.34 -8.72 -11.12
CA PHE A 155 -4.93 -7.38 -11.52
C PHE A 155 -6.08 -6.35 -11.54
N LYS A 156 -7.34 -6.78 -11.67
CA LYS A 156 -8.51 -5.90 -11.50
C LYS A 156 -8.64 -5.47 -10.04
N ASN A 157 -8.49 -6.41 -9.11
CA ASN A 157 -8.53 -6.14 -7.68
C ASN A 157 -7.35 -5.27 -7.25
N ASN A 158 -6.14 -5.50 -7.77
CA ASN A 158 -4.98 -4.65 -7.48
C ASN A 158 -5.26 -3.16 -7.76
N LYS A 159 -5.98 -2.84 -8.85
CA LYS A 159 -6.33 -1.45 -9.17
C LYS A 159 -7.26 -0.84 -8.12
N ILE A 160 -8.23 -1.62 -7.62
CA ILE A 160 -9.14 -1.20 -6.54
C ILE A 160 -8.35 -0.97 -5.25
N MET A 161 -7.45 -1.90 -4.89
CA MET A 161 -6.58 -1.78 -3.71
C MET A 161 -5.69 -0.53 -3.80
N VAL A 162 -5.11 -0.26 -4.98
CA VAL A 162 -4.32 0.95 -5.26
C VAL A 162 -5.16 2.22 -5.12
N ASP A 163 -6.38 2.22 -5.63
CA ASP A 163 -7.28 3.38 -5.52
C ASP A 163 -7.68 3.67 -4.07
N SER A 164 -7.99 2.63 -3.27
CA SER A 164 -8.28 2.76 -1.84
C SER A 164 -7.11 3.37 -1.07
N LEU A 165 -5.88 2.92 -1.35
CA LEU A 165 -4.68 3.45 -0.70
C LEU A 165 -4.36 4.87 -1.15
N THR A 166 -4.52 5.17 -2.44
CA THR A 166 -4.28 6.51 -3.01
C THR A 166 -5.23 7.54 -2.41
N LYS A 167 -6.51 7.18 -2.25
CA LYS A 167 -7.50 8.00 -1.57
C LYS A 167 -7.06 8.30 -0.14
N ALA A 168 -6.66 7.28 0.61
CA ALA A 168 -6.23 7.46 2.00
C ALA A 168 -4.97 8.35 2.12
N PHE A 169 -4.01 8.21 1.20
CA PHE A 169 -2.84 9.10 1.15
C PHE A 169 -3.23 10.55 0.85
N ALA A 170 -4.11 10.77 -0.13
CA ALA A 170 -4.58 12.12 -0.48
C ALA A 170 -5.40 12.78 0.63
N GLU A 171 -6.16 12.00 1.42
CA GLU A 171 -6.89 12.50 2.58
C GLU A 171 -5.95 12.87 3.75
N LYS A 172 -4.87 12.10 3.95
CA LYS A 172 -3.90 12.33 5.04
C LYS A 172 -2.85 13.39 4.72
N ASP A 173 -2.48 13.51 3.46
CA ASP A 173 -1.55 14.54 2.98
C ASP A 173 -2.09 15.20 1.70
N PRO A 174 -3.08 16.11 1.85
CA PRO A 174 -3.69 16.81 0.72
C PRO A 174 -2.71 17.66 -0.08
N ALA A 175 -1.59 18.09 0.51
CA ALA A 175 -0.57 18.88 -0.16
C ALA A 175 0.17 18.07 -1.24
N ASN A 176 0.22 16.74 -1.10
CA ASN A 176 0.83 15.82 -2.07
C ASN A 176 -0.21 14.95 -2.81
N ALA A 177 -1.50 15.29 -2.76
CA ALA A 177 -2.57 14.50 -3.39
C ALA A 177 -2.34 14.23 -4.89
N ASP A 178 -2.00 15.25 -5.68
CA ASP A 178 -1.71 15.11 -7.11
C ASP A 178 -0.50 14.20 -7.38
N PHE A 179 0.48 14.21 -6.47
CA PHE A 179 1.65 13.34 -6.56
C PHE A 179 1.25 11.87 -6.37
N TYR A 180 0.44 11.56 -5.36
CA TYR A 180 -0.06 10.21 -5.13
C TYR A 180 -0.93 9.73 -6.29
N GLN A 181 -1.85 10.58 -6.77
CA GLN A 181 -2.72 10.24 -7.90
C GLN A 181 -1.90 9.91 -9.15
N LYS A 182 -0.91 10.74 -9.49
CA LYS A 182 -0.06 10.49 -10.64
C LYS A 182 0.70 9.16 -10.52
N ASN A 183 1.31 8.90 -9.36
CA ASN A 183 2.05 7.66 -9.13
C ASN A 183 1.16 6.43 -9.16
N ALA A 184 -0.08 6.54 -8.64
CA ALA A 184 -1.08 5.49 -8.70
C ALA A 184 -1.47 5.17 -10.14
N GLU A 185 -1.73 6.17 -10.99
CA GLU A 185 -2.00 5.94 -12.42
C GLU A 185 -0.81 5.29 -13.12
N ASP A 186 0.41 5.77 -12.88
CA ASP A 186 1.64 5.18 -13.43
C ASP A 186 1.78 3.70 -13.01
N TYR A 187 1.46 3.36 -11.76
CA TYR A 187 1.52 1.99 -11.25
C TYR A 187 0.38 1.12 -11.82
N LYS A 188 -0.85 1.62 -11.90
CA LYS A 188 -1.99 0.91 -12.53
C LYS A 188 -1.74 0.62 -14.00
N ASN A 189 -1.00 1.48 -14.72
CA ASN A 189 -0.56 1.22 -16.08
C ASN A 189 0.45 0.07 -16.16
N LYS A 190 1.37 -0.05 -15.19
CA LYS A 190 2.28 -1.21 -15.09
C LYS A 190 1.51 -2.50 -14.83
N LEU A 191 0.52 -2.47 -13.92
CA LEU A 191 -0.36 -3.60 -13.64
C LEU A 191 -1.17 -4.01 -14.87
N ALA A 192 -1.72 -3.04 -15.62
CA ALA A 192 -2.43 -3.30 -16.87
C ALA A 192 -1.53 -3.95 -17.93
N HIS A 193 -0.29 -3.46 -18.06
CA HIS A 193 0.67 -4.05 -18.98
C HIS A 193 1.08 -5.48 -18.58
N LEU A 194 1.16 -5.76 -17.27
CA LEU A 194 1.44 -7.11 -16.78
C LEU A 194 0.25 -8.05 -17.02
N ASP A 195 -0.97 -7.58 -16.77
CA ASP A 195 -2.22 -8.27 -17.11
C ASP A 195 -2.26 -8.67 -18.59
N ASP A 196 -1.96 -7.74 -19.50
CA ASP A 196 -1.90 -8.02 -20.95
C ASP A 196 -0.82 -9.06 -21.32
N LYS A 197 0.31 -9.07 -20.59
CA LYS A 197 1.34 -10.10 -20.77
C LYS A 197 0.86 -11.47 -20.34
N TYR A 198 0.16 -11.59 -19.21
CA TYR A 198 -0.44 -12.85 -18.76
C TYR A 198 -1.45 -13.36 -19.80
N LYS A 199 -2.38 -12.51 -20.26
CA LYS A 199 -3.35 -12.88 -21.31
C LYS A 199 -2.66 -13.40 -22.57
N SER A 200 -1.64 -12.68 -23.04
CA SER A 200 -0.93 -13.02 -24.27
C SER A 200 -0.12 -14.32 -24.13
N ALA A 201 0.49 -14.56 -22.97
CA ALA A 201 1.28 -15.76 -22.71
C ALA A 201 0.41 -17.01 -22.56
N LEU A 202 -0.80 -16.86 -21.99
CA LEU A 202 -1.70 -17.98 -21.71
C LEU A 202 -2.62 -18.34 -22.88
N ILE A 203 -2.69 -17.52 -23.95
CA ILE A 203 -3.59 -17.78 -25.09
C ILE A 203 -3.35 -19.12 -25.79
N ASN A 204 -2.11 -19.64 -25.75
CA ASN A 204 -1.72 -20.91 -26.34
C ASN A 204 -1.43 -21.98 -25.26
N CYS A 205 -1.94 -21.79 -24.04
CA CYS A 205 -1.73 -22.75 -22.97
C CYS A 205 -2.37 -24.09 -23.35
N LYS A 206 -1.60 -25.18 -23.22
CA LYS A 206 -2.06 -26.51 -23.62
C LYS A 206 -2.94 -27.18 -22.57
N SER A 207 -2.80 -26.79 -21.31
CA SER A 207 -3.62 -27.27 -20.21
C SER A 207 -3.94 -26.08 -19.28
N PRO A 208 -5.22 -25.90 -18.90
CA PRO A 208 -5.61 -24.89 -17.91
C PRO A 208 -5.37 -25.35 -16.46
N GLU A 209 -4.89 -26.59 -16.26
CA GLU A 209 -4.74 -27.18 -14.93
C GLU A 209 -3.48 -26.70 -14.20
N ILE A 210 -3.66 -26.23 -12.96
CA ILE A 210 -2.58 -25.92 -12.03
C ILE A 210 -2.58 -26.97 -10.92
N VAL A 211 -1.51 -27.76 -10.84
CA VAL A 211 -1.26 -28.67 -9.72
C VAL A 211 -0.34 -27.95 -8.74
N TYR A 212 -0.79 -27.76 -7.50
CA TYR A 212 -0.05 -27.06 -6.46
C TYR A 212 0.19 -27.98 -5.26
N GLY A 213 1.35 -27.83 -4.61
CA GLY A 213 1.69 -28.54 -3.38
C GLY A 213 1.62 -27.58 -2.18
N GLY A 214 0.61 -27.75 -1.33
CA GLY A 214 0.39 -26.96 -0.11
C GLY A 214 -0.85 -26.07 -0.19
N HIS A 215 -0.83 -24.95 0.53
CA HIS A 215 -1.93 -23.96 0.57
C HIS A 215 -2.27 -23.33 -0.79
N TYR A 216 -3.44 -23.63 -1.34
CA TYR A 216 -3.89 -23.10 -2.63
C TYR A 216 -4.29 -21.61 -2.51
N ALA A 217 -3.53 -20.74 -3.17
CA ALA A 217 -3.77 -19.28 -3.18
C ALA A 217 -4.19 -18.74 -4.55
N PHE A 218 -4.18 -19.56 -5.60
CA PHE A 218 -4.23 -19.06 -6.98
C PHE A 218 -5.66 -18.96 -7.56
N GLY A 219 -6.70 -19.05 -6.74
CA GLY A 219 -8.10 -19.01 -7.18
C GLY A 219 -8.44 -17.80 -8.04
N TYR A 220 -8.12 -16.60 -7.55
CA TYR A 220 -8.30 -15.34 -8.30
C TYR A 220 -7.55 -15.31 -9.64
N LEU A 221 -6.32 -15.82 -9.66
CA LEU A 221 -5.49 -15.85 -10.86
C LEU A 221 -6.06 -16.82 -11.90
N ALA A 222 -6.43 -18.03 -11.47
CA ALA A 222 -7.05 -19.05 -12.32
C ALA A 222 -8.38 -18.55 -12.90
N ASN A 223 -9.26 -18.00 -12.06
CA ASN A 223 -10.54 -17.45 -12.50
C ASN A 223 -10.39 -16.32 -13.54
N ARG A 224 -9.31 -15.52 -13.44
CA ARG A 224 -9.05 -14.44 -14.40
C ARG A 224 -8.65 -14.93 -15.79
N TYR A 225 -7.93 -16.04 -15.87
CA TYR A 225 -7.27 -16.49 -17.11
C TYR A 225 -7.79 -17.81 -17.69
N ASN A 226 -8.71 -18.49 -17.00
CA ASN A 226 -9.17 -19.85 -17.34
C ASN A 226 -8.00 -20.82 -17.49
#